data_AF-A0A951EZH4-F1
#
_entry.id   AF-A0A951EZH4-F1
#
_cell.length_a   1.000
_cell.length_b   1.000
_cell.length_c   1.000
_cell.angle_alpha   90.00
_cell.angle_beta   90.00
_cell.angle_gamma   90.00
#
_symmetry.space_group_name_H-M   'P 1'
#
loop_
_entity.id
_entity.type
_entity.pdbx_description
1 polymer ?
#
loop_
_entity_poly.entity_id
_entity_poly.type
_entity_poly.pdbx_seq_one_letter_code
_entity_poly.pdbx_strand_id
1 'polypeptide(L)'
;IANNGALPIKTKDFAFVCIVPTDAPGMKLFCRPSYEMMAQATGSPFDYPLSSRLDENDSIIVFDKVFVPWENVFAYGDIDKVNNFFPRSGFLPRFMFHGCTRLAVKFDFIAGLLLKAVDATGSKEFRGVQAQVGEVLAWRNLFWGLTDAMARTTTPWTPGYVLPNLDYGLAYRVMSSMAYPKIKEIVENVLASALIYLPSHADDFKVPEIRKYLDQFVRGSNGYTAVDRVKLMKLMWDAMGTEFGGRHELYERNYFGNHESIRFETLMVADALGQSAKYKGFAEQCMAEYDLDGWTVPDLINPEHVEKALKQAAES
;
A
#
# COMPACT_ATOMS: atom_id res chain seq x y z
N ILE A 1 0.87 -10.91 -12.62
CA ILE A 1 1.97 -10.43 -11.76
C ILE A 1 3.19 -10.28 -12.66
N ALA A 2 3.68 -9.06 -12.87
CA ALA A 2 4.94 -8.86 -13.58
C ALA A 2 6.05 -9.53 -12.76
N ASN A 3 6.88 -10.35 -13.40
CA ASN A 3 8.05 -10.91 -12.74
C ASN A 3 9.04 -9.76 -12.49
N ASN A 4 9.14 -9.30 -11.25
CA ASN A 4 10.10 -8.27 -10.81
C ASN A 4 11.51 -8.86 -10.55
N GLY A 5 11.77 -10.07 -11.04
CA GLY A 5 12.99 -10.82 -10.81
C GLY A 5 13.67 -11.28 -12.10
N ALA A 6 14.58 -12.24 -11.94
CA ALA A 6 15.33 -12.81 -13.05
C ALA A 6 14.41 -13.43 -14.11
N LEU A 7 14.91 -13.46 -15.35
CA LEU A 7 14.24 -14.12 -16.47
C LEU A 7 13.82 -15.53 -16.06
N PRO A 8 12.53 -15.88 -16.21
CA PRO A 8 12.05 -17.21 -15.88
C PRO A 8 12.62 -18.24 -16.87
N ILE A 9 12.83 -17.83 -18.11
CA ILE A 9 13.49 -18.60 -19.16
C ILE A 9 14.81 -17.90 -19.50
N LYS A 10 15.93 -18.48 -19.06
CA LYS A 10 17.28 -17.92 -19.22
C LYS A 10 17.87 -18.26 -20.59
N THR A 11 17.21 -17.82 -21.66
CA THR A 11 17.71 -17.98 -23.03
C THR A 11 17.82 -16.62 -23.72
N LYS A 12 18.66 -16.55 -24.76
CA LYS A 12 18.92 -15.32 -25.52
C LYS A 12 17.63 -14.66 -26.03
N ASP A 13 16.67 -15.47 -26.50
CA ASP A 13 15.44 -14.99 -27.12
C ASP A 13 14.47 -14.33 -26.13
N PHE A 14 14.59 -14.65 -24.84
CA PHE A 14 13.81 -14.02 -23.76
C PHE A 14 14.58 -12.88 -23.09
N ALA A 15 15.85 -12.68 -23.43
CA ALA A 15 16.71 -11.66 -22.82
C ALA A 15 16.68 -10.36 -23.62
N PHE A 16 15.65 -9.54 -23.41
CA PHE A 16 15.58 -8.20 -24.00
C PHE A 16 14.90 -7.18 -23.10
N VAL A 17 15.27 -5.91 -23.27
CA VAL A 17 14.61 -4.74 -22.69
C VAL A 17 14.50 -3.70 -23.80
N CYS A 18 13.27 -3.26 -24.10
CA CYS A 18 12.99 -2.31 -25.17
C CYS A 18 11.78 -1.44 -24.83
N ILE A 19 11.55 -0.40 -25.63
CA ILE A 19 10.30 0.36 -25.65
C ILE A 19 9.53 0.07 -26.94
N VAL A 20 8.21 -0.01 -26.83
CA VAL A 20 7.31 -0.24 -27.96
C VAL A 20 6.23 0.83 -27.95
N PRO A 21 6.06 1.60 -29.05
CA PRO A 21 4.93 2.53 -29.20
C PRO A 21 3.59 1.82 -29.08
N THR A 22 2.60 2.44 -28.43
CA THR A 22 1.28 1.83 -28.21
C THR A 22 0.47 1.64 -29.50
N ASP A 23 0.82 2.37 -30.55
CA ASP A 23 0.25 2.30 -31.90
C ASP A 23 1.08 1.42 -32.85
N ALA A 24 2.14 0.75 -32.36
CA ALA A 24 2.98 -0.10 -33.19
C ALA A 24 2.14 -1.21 -33.86
N PRO A 25 2.26 -1.39 -35.20
CA PRO A 25 1.56 -2.46 -35.89
C PRO A 25 1.84 -3.83 -35.28
N GLY A 26 0.77 -4.55 -34.91
CA GLY A 26 0.85 -5.86 -34.23
C GLY A 26 0.68 -5.79 -32.71
N MET A 27 0.81 -4.61 -32.09
CA MET A 27 0.49 -4.44 -30.66
C MET A 27 -1.03 -4.44 -30.46
N LYS A 28 -1.49 -5.14 -29.42
CA LYS A 28 -2.92 -5.24 -29.05
C LYS A 28 -3.08 -5.10 -27.55
N LEU A 29 -4.17 -4.44 -27.14
CA LEU A 29 -4.63 -4.36 -25.76
C LEU A 29 -5.97 -5.07 -25.67
N PHE A 30 -6.06 -6.11 -24.84
CA PHE A 30 -7.32 -6.76 -24.49
C PHE A 30 -7.73 -6.29 -23.11
N CYS A 31 -8.68 -5.37 -23.09
CA CYS A 31 -9.17 -4.73 -21.87
C CYS A 31 -9.93 -5.73 -20.99
N ARG A 32 -9.78 -5.58 -19.67
CA ARG A 32 -10.73 -6.14 -18.70
C ARG A 32 -12.07 -5.37 -18.78
N PRO A 33 -13.16 -5.87 -18.16
CA PRO A 33 -14.38 -5.08 -18.00
C PRO A 33 -14.08 -3.66 -17.47
N SER A 34 -14.67 -2.64 -18.11
CA SER A 34 -14.45 -1.24 -17.75
C SER A 34 -15.47 -0.78 -16.71
N TYR A 35 -14.95 -0.35 -15.56
CA TYR A 35 -15.78 0.20 -14.48
C TYR A 35 -16.30 1.58 -14.86
N GLU A 36 -15.53 2.36 -15.62
CA GLU A 36 -15.97 3.65 -16.17
C GLU A 36 -17.17 3.49 -17.09
N MET A 37 -17.10 2.55 -18.05
CA MET A 37 -18.21 2.27 -18.96
C MET A 37 -19.45 1.80 -18.21
N MET A 38 -19.29 0.90 -17.22
CA MET A 38 -20.42 0.44 -16.41
C MET A 38 -21.04 1.57 -15.58
N ALA A 39 -20.21 2.40 -14.95
CA ALA A 39 -20.68 3.58 -14.21
C ALA A 39 -21.43 4.57 -15.11
N GLN A 40 -21.00 4.73 -16.36
CA GLN A 40 -21.68 5.58 -17.34
C GLN A 40 -22.99 4.96 -17.86
N ALA A 41 -23.02 3.66 -18.10
CA ALA A 41 -24.16 2.98 -18.71
C ALA A 41 -25.30 2.74 -17.71
N THR A 42 -24.97 2.43 -16.45
CA THR A 42 -25.96 2.00 -15.44
C THR A 42 -26.00 2.86 -14.17
N GLY A 43 -25.23 3.96 -14.14
CA GLY A 43 -25.16 4.84 -12.99
C GLY A 43 -24.98 6.30 -13.39
N SER A 44 -24.41 7.07 -12.48
CA SER A 44 -24.06 8.47 -12.71
C SER A 44 -22.81 8.87 -11.92
N PRO A 45 -22.20 10.03 -12.19
CA PRO A 45 -21.11 10.55 -11.36
C PRO A 45 -21.48 10.78 -9.89
N PHE A 46 -22.77 10.91 -9.55
CA PHE A 46 -23.21 10.96 -8.16
C PHE A 46 -23.19 9.56 -7.50
N ASP A 47 -23.46 8.53 -8.29
CA ASP A 47 -23.57 7.15 -7.82
C ASP A 47 -22.21 6.43 -7.77
N TYR A 48 -21.35 6.72 -8.75
CA TYR A 48 -20.02 6.12 -8.93
C TYR A 48 -18.95 7.20 -9.22
N PRO A 49 -18.68 8.11 -8.27
CA PRO A 49 -17.82 9.28 -8.47
C PRO A 49 -16.34 9.01 -8.72
N LEU A 50 -15.84 7.79 -8.44
CA LEU A 50 -14.46 7.39 -8.68
C LEU A 50 -14.37 6.47 -9.89
N SER A 51 -15.22 5.43 -9.95
CA SER A 51 -15.26 4.50 -11.08
C SER A 51 -15.46 5.21 -12.41
N SER A 52 -16.29 6.27 -12.45
CA SER A 52 -16.61 7.03 -13.67
C SER A 52 -15.49 7.93 -14.21
N ARG A 53 -14.34 8.04 -13.53
CA ARG A 53 -13.25 8.94 -13.98
C ARG A 53 -11.83 8.55 -13.60
N LEU A 54 -11.65 7.50 -12.78
CA LEU A 54 -10.33 7.05 -12.28
C LEU A 54 -10.07 5.58 -12.61
N ASP A 55 -10.83 4.96 -13.51
CA ASP A 55 -10.65 3.56 -13.91
C ASP A 55 -9.39 3.39 -14.78
N GLU A 56 -8.35 2.77 -14.21
CA GLU A 56 -7.16 2.37 -14.95
C GLU A 56 -7.34 0.93 -15.47
N ASN A 57 -7.63 0.75 -16.76
CA ASN A 57 -7.94 -0.57 -17.30
C ASN A 57 -6.69 -1.49 -17.36
N ASP A 58 -6.70 -2.56 -16.57
CA ASP A 58 -5.63 -3.55 -16.53
C ASP A 58 -5.75 -4.49 -17.74
N SER A 59 -5.13 -4.10 -18.85
CA SER A 59 -5.23 -4.81 -20.13
C SER A 59 -4.15 -5.88 -20.29
N ILE A 60 -4.51 -6.99 -20.95
CA ILE A 60 -3.52 -7.94 -21.47
C ILE A 60 -2.85 -7.29 -22.69
N ILE A 61 -1.53 -7.18 -22.66
CA ILE A 61 -0.74 -6.66 -23.78
C ILE A 61 -0.24 -7.84 -24.62
N VAL A 62 -0.52 -7.81 -25.93
CA VAL A 62 -0.05 -8.81 -26.89
C VAL A 62 0.78 -8.13 -27.97
N PHE A 63 1.96 -8.69 -28.26
CA PHE A 63 2.83 -8.29 -29.35
C PHE A 63 2.79 -9.36 -30.45
N ASP A 64 1.96 -9.16 -31.47
CA ASP A 64 1.88 -10.05 -32.65
C ASP A 64 2.89 -9.60 -33.71
N LYS A 65 4.08 -10.22 -33.70
CA LYS A 65 5.18 -9.94 -34.64
C LYS A 65 5.51 -8.44 -34.79
N VAL A 66 5.50 -7.73 -33.66
CA VAL A 66 5.82 -6.29 -33.62
C VAL A 66 7.29 -6.07 -34.01
N PHE A 67 7.52 -5.19 -34.97
CA PHE A 67 8.86 -4.72 -35.31
C PHE A 67 9.33 -3.69 -34.27
N VAL A 68 10.46 -3.97 -33.61
CA VAL A 68 11.10 -3.05 -32.66
C VAL A 68 12.39 -2.52 -33.29
N PRO A 69 12.46 -1.20 -33.62
CA PRO A 69 13.69 -0.59 -34.14
C PRO A 69 14.84 -0.69 -33.15
N TRP A 70 16.07 -0.78 -33.64
CA TRP A 70 17.26 -0.91 -32.78
C TRP A 70 17.46 0.29 -31.83
N GLU A 71 17.01 1.47 -32.23
CA GLU A 71 17.03 2.70 -31.44
C GLU A 71 16.17 2.59 -30.17
N ASN A 72 15.21 1.65 -30.14
CA ASN A 72 14.32 1.40 -29.02
C ASN A 72 14.78 0.23 -28.13
N VAL A 73 15.92 -0.39 -28.43
CA VAL A 73 16.46 -1.55 -27.69
C VAL A 73 17.50 -1.08 -26.68
N PHE A 74 17.28 -1.35 -25.40
CA PHE A 74 18.21 -1.02 -24.31
C PHE A 74 19.14 -2.20 -23.95
N ALA A 75 18.64 -3.43 -24.05
CA ALA A 75 19.42 -4.64 -23.85
C ALA A 75 18.86 -5.77 -24.73
N TYR A 76 19.74 -6.59 -25.32
CA TYR A 76 19.36 -7.73 -26.14
C TYR A 76 20.40 -8.85 -26.07
N GLY A 77 19.95 -10.08 -25.84
CA GLY A 77 20.75 -11.30 -25.84
C GLY A 77 21.72 -11.49 -24.66
N ASP A 78 21.86 -10.48 -23.80
CA ASP A 78 22.71 -10.49 -22.61
C ASP A 78 21.85 -10.73 -21.36
N ILE A 79 21.82 -11.99 -20.91
CA ILE A 79 21.01 -12.44 -19.77
C ILE A 79 21.39 -11.70 -18.50
N ASP A 80 22.68 -11.43 -18.29
CA ASP A 80 23.17 -10.79 -17.08
C ASP A 80 22.75 -9.31 -17.04
N LYS A 81 22.87 -8.59 -18.16
CA LYS A 81 22.37 -7.20 -18.25
C LYS A 81 20.86 -7.12 -18.04
N VAL A 82 20.09 -8.04 -18.64
CA VAL A 82 18.63 -8.03 -18.52
C VAL A 82 18.19 -8.33 -17.09
N ASN A 83 18.77 -9.35 -16.45
CA ASN A 83 18.49 -9.68 -15.04
C ASN A 83 18.87 -8.54 -14.09
N ASN A 84 19.90 -7.77 -14.43
CA ASN A 84 20.36 -6.65 -13.61
C ASN A 84 19.73 -5.30 -13.98
N PHE A 85 18.86 -5.24 -14.99
CA PHE A 85 18.28 -3.99 -15.45
C PHE A 85 17.45 -3.30 -14.35
N PHE A 86 16.53 -4.03 -13.71
CA PHE A 86 15.72 -3.49 -12.60
C PHE A 86 16.54 -3.05 -11.38
N PRO A 87 17.41 -3.89 -10.78
CA PRO A 87 18.15 -3.51 -9.58
C PRO A 87 19.19 -2.42 -9.82
N ARG A 88 19.75 -2.28 -11.04
CA ARG A 88 20.81 -1.30 -11.32
C ARG A 88 20.32 -0.01 -11.98
N SER A 89 19.13 0.03 -12.58
CA SER A 89 18.59 1.21 -13.26
C SER A 89 18.18 2.35 -12.32
N GLY A 90 18.15 2.12 -11.01
CA GLY A 90 17.56 3.06 -10.05
C GLY A 90 16.04 3.11 -10.08
N PHE A 91 15.38 2.25 -10.87
CA PHE A 91 13.92 2.18 -10.96
C PHE A 91 13.30 1.84 -9.60
N LEU A 92 13.74 0.75 -8.95
CA LEU A 92 13.08 0.21 -7.76
C LEU A 92 12.91 1.23 -6.62
N PRO A 93 13.95 1.93 -6.14
CA PRO A 93 13.79 2.91 -5.05
C PRO A 93 12.84 4.05 -5.42
N ARG A 94 12.88 4.52 -6.68
CA ARG A 94 12.08 5.65 -7.17
C ARG A 94 10.61 5.27 -7.35
N PHE A 95 10.38 4.07 -7.88
CA PHE A 95 9.06 3.48 -8.03
C PHE A 95 8.37 3.27 -6.67
N MET A 96 9.10 2.75 -5.67
CA MET A 96 8.57 2.57 -4.32
C MET A 96 8.29 3.91 -3.64
N PHE A 97 9.18 4.89 -3.81
CA PHE A 97 8.96 6.26 -3.32
C PHE A 97 7.66 6.84 -3.88
N HIS A 98 7.50 6.81 -5.21
CA HIS A 98 6.27 7.26 -5.87
C HIS A 98 5.02 6.50 -5.38
N GLY A 99 5.11 5.17 -5.30
CA GLY A 99 4.01 4.32 -4.83
C GLY A 99 3.58 4.65 -3.41
N CYS A 100 4.55 4.83 -2.50
CA CYS A 100 4.32 5.16 -1.10
C CYS A 100 3.66 6.55 -0.96
N THR A 101 4.16 7.56 -1.66
CA THR A 101 3.56 8.91 -1.64
C THR A 101 2.14 8.90 -2.18
N ARG A 102 1.90 8.24 -3.32
CA ARG A 102 0.55 8.12 -3.90
C ARG A 102 -0.42 7.42 -2.94
N LEU A 103 0.04 6.35 -2.27
CA LEU A 103 -0.79 5.65 -1.29
C LEU A 103 -1.06 6.51 -0.04
N ALA A 104 -0.09 7.28 0.43
CA ALA A 104 -0.27 8.21 1.54
C ALA A 104 -1.35 9.26 1.25
N VAL A 105 -1.36 9.83 0.03
CA VAL A 105 -2.41 10.75 -0.43
C VAL A 105 -3.77 10.04 -0.51
N LYS A 106 -3.83 8.79 -0.97
CA LYS A 106 -5.07 8.01 -0.94
C LYS A 106 -5.57 7.80 0.49
N PHE A 107 -4.68 7.59 1.46
CA PHE A 107 -5.08 7.49 2.87
C PHE A 107 -5.51 8.81 3.48
N ASP A 108 -4.98 9.97 3.04
CA ASP A 108 -5.56 11.27 3.39
C ASP A 108 -7.03 11.35 2.98
N PHE A 109 -7.31 10.94 1.74
CA PHE A 109 -8.66 10.94 1.18
C PHE A 109 -9.60 9.99 1.94
N ILE A 110 -9.20 8.72 2.13
CA ILE A 110 -10.04 7.73 2.85
C ILE A 110 -10.26 8.15 4.31
N ALA A 111 -9.23 8.64 5.01
CA ALA A 111 -9.38 9.13 6.37
C ALA A 111 -10.35 10.32 6.46
N GLY A 112 -10.25 11.26 5.51
CA GLY A 112 -11.19 12.38 5.40
C GLY A 112 -12.63 11.92 5.15
N LEU A 113 -12.82 10.93 4.27
CA LEU A 113 -14.15 10.34 4.05
C LEU A 113 -14.69 9.67 5.32
N LEU A 114 -13.87 8.88 6.01
CA LEU A 114 -14.29 8.17 7.21
C LEU A 114 -14.66 9.13 8.34
N LEU A 115 -13.86 10.18 8.57
CA LEU A 115 -14.15 11.24 9.54
C LEU A 115 -15.51 11.90 9.24
N LYS A 116 -15.75 12.27 7.99
CA LYS A 116 -17.06 12.82 7.58
C LYS A 116 -18.18 11.79 7.73
N ALA A 117 -17.92 10.51 7.47
CA ALA A 117 -18.92 9.47 7.49
C ALA A 117 -19.39 9.18 8.93
N VAL A 118 -18.49 9.13 9.90
CA VAL A 118 -18.85 8.97 11.33
C VAL A 118 -19.57 10.19 11.89
N ASP A 119 -19.28 11.39 11.37
CA ASP A 119 -20.09 12.59 11.64
C ASP A 119 -21.51 12.43 11.08
N ALA A 120 -21.65 11.99 9.83
CA ALA A 120 -22.93 11.87 9.14
C ALA A 120 -23.82 10.74 9.68
N THR A 121 -23.24 9.68 10.25
CA THR A 121 -23.98 8.62 10.96
C THR A 121 -24.25 8.98 12.42
N GLY A 122 -23.47 9.89 13.00
CA GLY A 122 -23.57 10.28 14.41
C GLY A 122 -22.84 9.32 15.36
N SER A 123 -21.98 8.46 14.84
CA SER A 123 -21.26 7.46 15.64
C SER A 123 -19.91 7.96 16.19
N LYS A 124 -19.50 9.19 15.85
CA LYS A 124 -18.18 9.75 16.21
C LYS A 124 -17.90 9.85 17.71
N GLU A 125 -18.92 9.97 18.55
CA GLU A 125 -18.75 10.12 20.01
C GLU A 125 -18.51 8.77 20.70
N PHE A 126 -18.72 7.65 20.01
CA PHE A 126 -18.47 6.34 20.57
C PHE A 126 -16.97 6.07 20.62
N ARG A 127 -16.44 5.82 21.83
CA ARG A 127 -15.01 5.52 22.05
C ARG A 127 -14.48 4.42 21.13
N GLY A 128 -15.26 3.37 20.88
CA GLY A 128 -14.89 2.29 19.98
C GLY A 128 -14.66 2.77 18.54
N VAL A 129 -15.53 3.66 18.04
CA VAL A 129 -15.39 4.27 16.71
C VAL A 129 -14.17 5.20 16.67
N GLN A 130 -13.96 6.02 17.71
CA GLN A 130 -12.79 6.91 17.80
C GLN A 130 -11.47 6.14 17.76
N ALA A 131 -11.39 5.01 18.45
CA ALA A 131 -10.21 4.15 18.43
C ALA A 131 -9.91 3.63 17.01
N GLN A 132 -10.95 3.17 16.30
CA GLN A 132 -10.83 2.67 14.92
C GLN A 132 -10.44 3.77 13.93
N VAL A 133 -11.04 4.95 14.03
CA VAL A 133 -10.63 6.13 13.24
C VAL A 133 -9.18 6.52 13.54
N GLY A 134 -8.78 6.47 14.82
CA GLY A 134 -7.40 6.68 15.24
C GLY A 134 -6.41 5.70 14.59
N GLU A 135 -6.78 4.43 14.46
CA GLU A 135 -5.97 3.43 13.75
C GLU A 135 -5.82 3.76 12.26
N VAL A 136 -6.89 4.20 11.57
CA VAL A 136 -6.80 4.66 10.17
C VAL A 136 -5.85 5.86 10.04
N LEU A 137 -5.89 6.81 10.97
CA LEU A 137 -4.97 7.95 11.00
C LEU A 137 -3.53 7.53 11.28
N ALA A 138 -3.32 6.52 12.13
CA ALA A 138 -2.00 5.96 12.41
C ALA A 138 -1.40 5.31 11.16
N TRP A 139 -2.18 4.51 10.44
CA TRP A 139 -1.78 3.97 9.14
C TRP A 139 -1.44 5.09 8.16
N ARG A 140 -2.33 6.08 7.99
CA ARG A 140 -2.07 7.26 7.15
C ARG A 140 -0.73 7.93 7.49
N ASN A 141 -0.46 8.17 8.78
CA ASN A 141 0.77 8.82 9.23
C ASN A 141 2.01 7.95 8.96
N LEU A 142 1.89 6.63 9.07
CA LEU A 142 2.99 5.71 8.75
C LEU A 142 3.48 5.89 7.30
N PHE A 143 2.59 5.97 6.31
CA PHE A 143 3.01 6.08 4.90
C PHE A 143 3.58 7.45 4.55
N TRP A 144 3.11 8.53 5.20
CA TRP A 144 3.79 9.82 5.12
C TRP A 144 5.17 9.79 5.78
N GLY A 145 5.30 9.15 6.94
CA GLY A 145 6.58 8.95 7.61
C GLY A 145 7.59 8.16 6.77
N LEU A 146 7.15 7.08 6.10
CA LEU A 146 7.98 6.32 5.16
C LEU A 146 8.40 7.15 3.95
N THR A 147 7.48 7.94 3.38
CA THR A 147 7.77 8.86 2.26
C THR A 147 8.85 9.87 2.65
N ASP A 148 8.69 10.49 3.82
CA ASP A 148 9.64 11.46 4.36
C ASP A 148 11.01 10.84 4.62
N ALA A 149 11.04 9.64 5.21
CA ALA A 149 12.28 8.91 5.44
C ALA A 149 12.99 8.58 4.12
N MET A 150 12.26 8.09 3.10
CA MET A 150 12.81 7.84 1.76
C MET A 150 13.43 9.09 1.13
N ALA A 151 12.75 10.24 1.23
CA ALA A 151 13.18 11.49 0.62
C ALA A 151 14.34 12.18 1.37
N ARG A 152 14.43 12.01 2.69
CA ARG A 152 15.41 12.72 3.54
C ARG A 152 16.65 11.89 3.88
N THR A 153 16.63 10.58 3.65
CA THR A 153 17.77 9.68 3.92
C THR A 153 18.29 9.00 2.66
N THR A 154 18.39 9.77 1.58
CA THR A 154 18.78 9.29 0.25
C THR A 154 20.16 8.63 0.23
N THR A 155 20.38 7.71 -0.71
CA THR A 155 21.68 7.08 -0.94
C THR A 155 22.34 7.64 -2.21
N PRO A 156 23.67 7.84 -2.25
CA PRO A 156 24.38 8.19 -3.48
C PRO A 156 24.19 7.12 -4.57
N TRP A 157 24.08 7.52 -5.84
CA TRP A 157 23.91 6.58 -6.95
C TRP A 157 24.92 6.78 -8.09
N THR A 158 24.77 7.85 -8.87
CA THR A 158 25.69 8.23 -9.95
C THR A 158 26.15 9.67 -9.72
N PRO A 159 27.24 10.15 -10.37
CA PRO A 159 27.75 11.49 -10.13
C PRO A 159 26.66 12.57 -10.27
N GLY A 160 26.36 13.27 -9.18
CA GLY A 160 25.32 14.31 -9.13
C GLY A 160 23.90 13.81 -8.86
N TYR A 161 23.69 12.51 -8.62
CA TYR A 161 22.36 11.92 -8.40
C TYR A 161 22.30 11.08 -7.13
N VAL A 162 21.11 11.05 -6.54
CA VAL A 162 20.78 10.24 -5.37
C VAL A 162 19.54 9.38 -5.64
N LEU A 163 19.40 8.30 -4.88
CA LEU A 163 18.21 7.47 -4.85
C LEU A 163 17.47 7.65 -3.52
N PRO A 164 16.12 7.59 -3.52
CA PRO A 164 15.37 7.45 -2.29
C PRO A 164 15.86 6.23 -1.50
N ASN A 165 15.76 6.31 -0.17
CA ASN A 165 16.22 5.21 0.68
C ASN A 165 15.44 3.91 0.39
N LEU A 166 16.18 2.84 0.08
CA LEU A 166 15.61 1.57 -0.33
C LEU A 166 14.93 0.83 0.83
N ASP A 167 15.47 0.88 2.04
CA ASP A 167 14.97 0.12 3.19
C ASP A 167 13.54 0.53 3.53
N TYR A 168 13.26 1.83 3.54
CA TYR A 168 11.92 2.35 3.77
C TYR A 168 10.98 2.04 2.60
N GLY A 169 11.48 1.98 1.36
CA GLY A 169 10.71 1.52 0.20
C GLY A 169 10.30 0.05 0.32
N LEU A 170 11.19 -0.81 0.80
CA LEU A 170 10.92 -2.22 1.06
C LEU A 170 9.92 -2.40 2.21
N ALA A 171 10.08 -1.63 3.29
CA ALA A 171 9.10 -1.59 4.37
C ALA A 171 7.71 -1.19 3.85
N TYR A 172 7.63 -0.14 3.02
CA TYR A 172 6.39 0.27 2.37
C TYR A 172 5.68 -0.88 1.66
N ARG A 173 6.40 -1.68 0.85
CA ARG A 173 5.82 -2.81 0.11
C ARG A 173 5.16 -3.82 1.03
N VAL A 174 5.82 -4.16 2.14
CA VAL A 174 5.27 -5.12 3.12
C VAL A 174 4.07 -4.49 3.84
N MET A 175 4.20 -3.26 4.32
CA MET A 175 3.16 -2.60 5.12
C MET A 175 1.90 -2.29 4.31
N SER A 176 2.02 -1.91 3.03
CA SER A 176 0.85 -1.60 2.19
C SER A 176 -0.09 -2.80 2.05
N SER A 177 0.47 -4.02 1.94
CA SER A 177 -0.29 -5.26 1.83
C SER A 177 -1.16 -5.58 3.05
N MET A 178 -0.83 -5.00 4.21
CA MET A 178 -1.57 -5.17 5.47
C MET A 178 -2.47 -3.97 5.77
N ALA A 179 -1.97 -2.76 5.52
CA ALA A 179 -2.67 -1.53 5.87
C ALA A 179 -3.96 -1.33 5.05
N TYR A 180 -3.91 -1.52 3.72
CA TYR A 180 -5.08 -1.24 2.88
C TYR A 180 -6.28 -2.17 3.21
N PRO A 181 -6.09 -3.49 3.34
CA PRO A 181 -7.17 -4.37 3.80
C PRO A 181 -7.66 -4.05 5.20
N LYS A 182 -6.75 -3.71 6.13
CA LYS A 182 -7.14 -3.35 7.49
C LYS A 182 -7.99 -2.09 7.53
N ILE A 183 -7.62 -1.06 6.77
CA ILE A 183 -8.42 0.16 6.67
C ILE A 183 -9.79 -0.13 6.06
N LYS A 184 -9.87 -0.99 5.04
CA LYS A 184 -11.14 -1.44 4.47
C LYS A 184 -12.03 -2.11 5.52
N GLU A 185 -11.47 -3.07 6.24
CA GLU A 185 -12.14 -3.78 7.33
C GLU A 185 -12.68 -2.80 8.38
N ILE A 186 -11.90 -1.79 8.75
CA ILE A 186 -12.31 -0.74 9.68
C ILE A 186 -13.50 0.06 9.12
N VAL A 187 -13.41 0.51 7.87
CA VAL A 187 -14.49 1.27 7.21
C VAL A 187 -15.78 0.45 7.18
N GLU A 188 -15.70 -0.82 6.79
CA GLU A 188 -16.86 -1.73 6.73
C GLU A 188 -17.45 -1.99 8.12
N ASN A 189 -16.63 -2.19 9.14
CA ASN A 189 -17.10 -2.41 10.52
C ASN A 189 -17.70 -1.15 11.15
N VAL A 190 -17.10 0.02 10.92
CA VAL A 190 -17.51 1.29 11.54
C VAL A 190 -18.76 1.86 10.87
N LEU A 191 -18.85 1.80 9.54
CA LEU A 191 -19.99 2.35 8.79
C LEU A 191 -21.10 1.33 8.59
N ALA A 192 -20.76 0.03 8.50
CA ALA A 192 -21.70 -1.07 8.44
C ALA A 192 -22.84 -0.83 7.45
N SER A 193 -24.10 -0.84 7.93
CA SER A 193 -25.28 -0.68 7.10
C SER A 193 -25.34 0.69 6.39
N ALA A 194 -24.65 1.73 6.88
CA ALA A 194 -24.65 3.05 6.26
C ALA A 194 -24.20 3.04 4.80
N LEU A 195 -23.43 2.03 4.40
CA LEU A 195 -22.93 1.83 3.05
C LEU A 195 -23.93 1.10 2.12
N ILE A 196 -24.98 0.46 2.65
CA ILE A 196 -25.91 -0.35 1.85
C ILE A 196 -27.33 0.22 1.75
N TYR A 197 -27.83 0.93 2.77
CA TYR A 197 -29.17 1.55 2.68
C TYR A 197 -29.14 2.89 1.91
N LEU A 198 -28.76 2.81 0.63
CA LEU A 198 -28.63 3.95 -0.28
C LEU A 198 -29.64 3.80 -1.43
N PRO A 199 -30.25 4.91 -1.91
CA PRO A 199 -31.11 4.86 -3.10
C PRO A 199 -30.30 4.40 -4.32
N SER A 200 -30.99 3.83 -5.30
CA SER A 200 -30.36 3.16 -6.43
C SER A 200 -29.59 4.13 -7.32
N HIS A 201 -30.20 5.28 -7.63
CA HIS A 201 -29.69 6.23 -8.61
C HIS A 201 -29.95 7.67 -8.17
N ALA A 202 -29.14 8.61 -8.66
CA ALA A 202 -29.35 10.04 -8.41
C ALA A 202 -30.75 10.54 -8.83
N ASP A 203 -31.38 9.87 -9.79
CA ASP A 203 -32.72 10.21 -10.26
C ASP A 203 -33.82 9.94 -9.22
N ASP A 204 -33.60 9.07 -8.24
CA ASP A 204 -34.54 8.83 -7.14
C ASP A 204 -34.83 10.12 -6.35
N PHE A 205 -33.86 11.03 -6.29
CA PHE A 205 -34.03 12.34 -5.68
C PHE A 205 -34.78 13.35 -6.54
N LYS A 206 -34.93 13.09 -7.85
CA LYS A 206 -35.65 13.97 -8.78
C LYS A 206 -37.13 13.64 -8.87
N VAL A 207 -37.53 12.44 -8.44
CA VAL A 207 -38.93 12.00 -8.42
C VAL A 207 -39.61 12.48 -7.13
N PRO A 208 -40.57 13.43 -7.17
CA PRO A 208 -41.15 14.02 -5.96
C PRO A 208 -41.77 13.01 -5.00
N GLU A 209 -42.39 11.95 -5.55
CA GLU A 209 -43.03 10.88 -4.79
C GLU A 209 -42.03 10.04 -3.97
N ILE A 210 -40.78 9.92 -4.44
CA ILE A 210 -39.70 9.20 -3.75
C ILE A 210 -38.92 10.16 -2.84
N ARG A 211 -38.63 11.36 -3.34
CA ARG A 211 -37.82 12.39 -2.67
C ARG A 211 -38.30 12.69 -1.26
N LYS A 212 -39.62 12.81 -1.04
CA LYS A 212 -40.20 13.05 0.29
C LYS A 212 -39.78 11.99 1.33
N TYR A 213 -39.66 10.73 0.92
CA TYR A 213 -39.24 9.64 1.80
C TYR A 213 -37.74 9.65 2.03
N LEU A 214 -36.95 9.92 0.99
CA LEU A 214 -35.49 10.03 1.13
C LEU A 214 -35.11 11.16 2.08
N ASP A 215 -35.75 12.33 1.97
CA ASP A 215 -35.49 13.46 2.86
C ASP A 215 -35.88 13.20 4.32
N GLN A 216 -36.96 12.44 4.53
CA GLN A 216 -37.41 12.11 5.88
C GLN A 216 -36.56 11.01 6.53
N PHE A 217 -36.30 9.92 5.81
CA PHE A 217 -35.77 8.67 6.38
C PHE A 217 -34.29 8.41 6.09
N VAL A 218 -33.69 9.11 5.12
CA VAL A 218 -32.31 8.86 4.67
C VAL A 218 -31.38 10.06 4.97
N ARG A 219 -31.88 11.05 5.71
CA ARG A 219 -31.07 12.15 6.27
C ARG A 219 -29.96 11.64 7.17
N GLY A 220 -28.88 12.41 7.29
CA GLY A 220 -27.83 12.11 8.25
C GLY A 220 -28.11 12.69 9.63
N SER A 221 -27.31 12.24 10.58
CA SER A 221 -27.15 12.86 11.89
C SER A 221 -26.51 14.24 11.74
N ASN A 222 -26.49 15.06 12.80
CA ASN A 222 -25.76 16.33 12.83
C ASN A 222 -26.12 17.32 11.72
N GLY A 223 -27.39 17.35 11.29
CA GLY A 223 -27.90 18.31 10.31
C GLY A 223 -27.59 18.00 8.84
N TYR A 224 -27.00 16.83 8.54
CA TYR A 224 -26.75 16.41 7.16
C TYR A 224 -28.07 16.15 6.42
N THR A 225 -28.21 16.73 5.23
CA THR A 225 -29.34 16.42 4.33
C THR A 225 -29.22 14.98 3.80
N ALA A 226 -30.32 14.43 3.27
CA ALA A 226 -30.29 13.12 2.62
C ALA A 226 -29.35 13.11 1.40
N VAL A 227 -29.28 14.20 0.64
CA VAL A 227 -28.36 14.32 -0.51
C VAL A 227 -26.91 14.27 -0.04
N ASP A 228 -26.55 15.06 0.97
CA ASP A 228 -25.17 15.12 1.48
C ASP A 228 -24.72 13.77 2.04
N ARG A 229 -25.60 13.13 2.83
CA ARG A 229 -25.33 11.80 3.38
C ARG A 229 -25.15 10.76 2.27
N VAL A 230 -26.10 10.67 1.32
CA VAL A 230 -26.01 9.66 0.26
C VAL A 230 -24.81 9.90 -0.64
N LYS A 231 -24.51 11.16 -1.00
CA LYS A 231 -23.33 11.51 -1.78
C LYS A 231 -22.03 11.04 -1.11
N LEU A 232 -21.92 11.26 0.20
CA LEU A 232 -20.76 10.83 0.98
C LEU A 232 -20.66 9.31 1.06
N MET A 233 -21.76 8.60 1.35
CA MET A 233 -21.74 7.15 1.51
C MET A 233 -21.52 6.43 0.17
N LYS A 234 -22.07 6.93 -0.93
CA LYS A 234 -21.76 6.40 -2.28
C LYS A 234 -20.31 6.63 -2.66
N LEU A 235 -19.74 7.79 -2.34
CA LEU A 235 -18.30 8.04 -2.54
C LEU A 235 -17.42 7.08 -1.73
N MET A 236 -17.77 6.83 -0.47
CA MET A 236 -17.05 5.86 0.36
C MET A 236 -17.20 4.43 -0.17
N TRP A 237 -18.42 4.04 -0.57
CA TRP A 237 -18.67 2.72 -1.14
C TRP A 237 -17.92 2.53 -2.47
N ASP A 238 -17.90 3.54 -3.33
CA ASP A 238 -17.14 3.48 -4.58
C ASP A 238 -15.62 3.43 -4.34
N ALA A 239 -15.12 3.94 -3.21
CA ALA A 239 -13.70 3.85 -2.87
C ALA A 239 -13.25 2.44 -2.45
N MET A 240 -14.14 1.62 -1.89
CA MET A 240 -13.73 0.37 -1.21
C MET A 240 -14.60 -0.87 -1.48
N GLY A 241 -15.88 -0.69 -1.82
CA GLY A 241 -16.89 -1.75 -1.89
C GLY A 241 -17.43 -2.06 -3.29
N THR A 242 -17.30 -1.16 -4.27
CA THR A 242 -17.64 -1.46 -5.68
C THR A 242 -16.61 -2.37 -6.33
N GLU A 243 -16.86 -2.84 -7.56
CA GLU A 243 -15.87 -3.64 -8.31
C GLU A 243 -14.55 -2.87 -8.51
N PHE A 244 -14.63 -1.55 -8.74
CA PHE A 244 -13.49 -0.64 -8.74
C PHE A 244 -12.76 -0.62 -7.39
N GLY A 245 -13.50 -0.49 -6.28
CA GLY A 245 -12.93 -0.56 -4.93
C GLY A 245 -12.24 -1.91 -4.63
N GLY A 246 -12.86 -3.01 -5.05
CA GLY A 246 -12.30 -4.36 -4.96
C GLY A 246 -11.04 -4.55 -5.80
N ARG A 247 -11.03 -4.05 -7.05
CA ARG A 247 -9.82 -4.02 -7.89
C ARG A 247 -8.72 -3.19 -7.24
N HIS A 248 -9.05 -2.04 -6.64
CA HIS A 248 -8.08 -1.25 -5.91
C HIS A 248 -7.51 -1.99 -4.70
N GLU A 249 -8.30 -2.74 -3.94
CA GLU A 249 -7.77 -3.59 -2.87
C GLU A 249 -6.78 -4.63 -3.43
N LEU A 250 -7.15 -5.32 -4.52
CA LEU A 250 -6.28 -6.31 -5.15
C LEU A 250 -4.96 -5.68 -5.64
N TYR A 251 -5.04 -4.47 -6.20
CA TYR A 251 -3.89 -3.68 -6.63
C TYR A 251 -2.98 -3.34 -5.45
N GLU A 252 -3.48 -2.68 -4.40
CA GLU A 252 -2.62 -2.23 -3.29
C GLU A 252 -1.99 -3.41 -2.51
N ARG A 253 -2.60 -4.60 -2.57
CA ARG A 253 -2.05 -5.85 -2.02
C ARG A 253 -0.90 -6.43 -2.84
N ASN A 254 -1.00 -6.42 -4.18
CA ASN A 254 -0.18 -7.29 -5.04
C ASN A 254 0.60 -6.55 -6.15
N TYR A 255 0.38 -5.24 -6.32
CA TYR A 255 1.02 -4.46 -7.38
C TYR A 255 2.56 -4.58 -7.36
N PHE A 256 3.13 -4.73 -6.17
CA PHE A 256 4.57 -4.83 -5.97
C PHE A 256 5.15 -6.25 -6.05
N GLY A 257 4.31 -7.28 -6.22
CA GLY A 257 4.68 -8.69 -6.08
C GLY A 257 3.76 -9.43 -5.11
N ASN A 258 3.86 -10.76 -5.07
CA ASN A 258 3.08 -11.57 -4.13
C ASN A 258 3.58 -11.35 -2.68
N HIS A 259 2.75 -11.72 -1.70
CA HIS A 259 3.02 -11.46 -0.28
C HIS A 259 4.29 -12.13 0.29
N GLU A 260 4.77 -13.21 -0.32
CA GLU A 260 5.99 -13.90 0.11
C GLU A 260 7.23 -13.18 -0.45
N SER A 261 7.23 -12.92 -1.76
CA SER A 261 8.36 -12.29 -2.45
C SER A 261 8.71 -10.92 -1.86
N ILE A 262 7.73 -10.08 -1.53
CA ILE A 262 8.00 -8.75 -0.95
C ILE A 262 8.71 -8.83 0.42
N ARG A 263 8.48 -9.90 1.19
CA ARG A 263 9.12 -10.12 2.51
C ARG A 263 10.49 -10.75 2.34
N PHE A 264 10.58 -11.76 1.48
CA PHE A 264 11.83 -12.41 1.13
C PHE A 264 12.85 -11.43 0.55
N GLU A 265 12.44 -10.55 -0.37
CA GLU A 265 13.31 -9.53 -0.96
C GLU A 265 13.81 -8.52 0.07
N THR A 266 12.99 -8.20 1.09
CA THR A 266 13.43 -7.35 2.21
C THR A 266 14.61 -7.98 2.95
N LEU A 267 14.54 -9.29 3.25
CA LEU A 267 15.64 -10.02 3.88
C LEU A 267 16.87 -10.10 2.94
N MET A 268 16.66 -10.42 1.67
CA MET A 268 17.76 -10.51 0.70
C MET A 268 18.55 -9.19 0.59
N VAL A 269 17.85 -8.05 0.59
CA VAL A 269 18.51 -6.74 0.55
C VAL A 269 19.26 -6.46 1.85
N ALA A 270 18.69 -6.77 3.01
CA ALA A 270 19.37 -6.61 4.29
C ALA A 270 20.66 -7.47 4.37
N ASP A 271 20.63 -8.70 3.85
CA ASP A 271 21.80 -9.56 3.75
C ASP A 271 22.84 -8.99 2.78
N ALA A 272 22.42 -8.59 1.57
CA ALA A 272 23.30 -8.06 0.54
C ALA A 272 23.99 -6.74 0.94
N LEU A 273 23.33 -5.92 1.77
CA LEU A 273 23.89 -4.68 2.31
C LEU A 273 24.66 -4.87 3.63
N GLY A 274 24.81 -6.11 4.10
CA GLY A 274 25.51 -6.44 5.35
C GLY A 274 24.78 -6.00 6.63
N GLN A 275 23.53 -5.57 6.52
CA GLN A 275 22.72 -5.12 7.66
C GLN A 275 22.39 -6.28 8.60
N SER A 276 22.05 -7.46 8.06
CA SER A 276 21.79 -8.64 8.87
C SER A 276 22.99 -9.03 9.73
N ALA A 277 24.21 -8.95 9.18
CA ALA A 277 25.43 -9.20 9.95
C ALA A 277 25.64 -8.14 11.04
N LYS A 278 25.38 -6.86 10.75
CA LYS A 278 25.40 -5.79 11.75
C LYS A 278 24.42 -6.04 12.90
N TYR A 279 23.18 -6.45 12.59
CA TYR A 279 22.17 -6.72 13.61
C TYR A 279 22.51 -7.93 14.47
N LYS A 280 23.04 -9.00 13.85
CA LYS A 280 23.58 -10.16 14.59
C LYS A 280 24.73 -9.76 15.50
N GLY A 281 25.69 -8.98 14.99
CA GLY A 281 26.80 -8.49 15.79
C GLY A 281 26.36 -7.65 16.99
N PHE A 282 25.29 -6.86 16.86
CA PHE A 282 24.74 -6.13 18.00
C PHE A 282 24.12 -7.05 19.07
N ALA A 283 23.43 -8.11 18.66
CA ALA A 283 22.95 -9.13 19.59
C ALA A 283 24.11 -9.91 20.23
N GLU A 284 25.15 -10.23 19.45
CA GLU A 284 26.37 -10.90 19.93
C GLU A 284 27.11 -10.08 20.98
N GLN A 285 27.11 -8.74 20.89
CA GLN A 285 27.68 -7.87 21.92
C GLN A 285 26.98 -8.10 23.27
N CYS A 286 25.65 -8.09 23.29
CA CYS A 286 24.87 -8.38 24.50
C CYS A 286 25.14 -9.81 25.03
N MET A 287 25.21 -10.79 24.14
CA MET A 287 25.51 -12.17 24.51
C MET A 287 26.93 -12.37 25.05
N ALA A 288 27.89 -11.51 24.69
CA ALA A 288 29.26 -11.58 25.18
C ALA A 288 29.40 -11.04 26.61
N GLU A 289 28.41 -10.30 27.13
CA GLU A 289 28.44 -9.73 28.48
C GLU A 289 28.12 -10.76 29.57
N TYR A 290 27.75 -12.00 29.19
CA TYR A 290 27.47 -13.08 30.13
C TYR A 290 27.90 -14.45 29.58
N ASP A 291 28.13 -15.39 30.49
CA ASP A 291 28.34 -16.80 30.18
C ASP A 291 27.59 -17.70 31.19
N LEU A 292 27.98 -18.98 31.28
CA LEU A 292 27.35 -19.93 32.21
C LEU A 292 27.61 -19.61 33.69
N ASP A 293 28.66 -18.83 33.98
CA ASP A 293 29.12 -18.52 35.34
C ASP A 293 28.67 -17.13 35.82
N GLY A 294 28.20 -16.26 34.92
CA GLY A 294 27.57 -14.99 35.27
C GLY A 294 27.88 -13.88 34.27
N TRP A 295 27.83 -12.63 34.73
CA TRP A 295 28.30 -11.46 34.00
C TRP A 295 29.82 -11.50 33.83
N THR A 296 30.28 -11.22 32.61
CA THR A 296 31.70 -11.11 32.24
C THR A 296 32.20 -9.66 32.24
N VAL A 297 31.26 -8.71 32.26
CA VAL A 297 31.54 -7.26 32.33
C VAL A 297 31.65 -6.78 33.79
N PRO A 298 32.55 -5.82 34.08
CA PRO A 298 32.91 -5.46 35.45
C PRO A 298 31.90 -4.54 36.15
N ASP A 299 30.98 -3.92 35.41
CA ASP A 299 30.01 -2.96 35.93
C ASP A 299 28.68 -3.61 36.39
N LEU A 300 28.53 -4.91 36.19
CA LEU A 300 27.36 -5.69 36.63
C LEU A 300 27.71 -6.61 37.80
N ILE A 301 26.73 -6.84 38.70
CA ILE A 301 26.92 -7.65 39.91
C ILE A 301 26.44 -9.08 39.67
N ASN A 302 27.33 -10.05 39.84
CA ASN A 302 26.98 -11.47 39.76
C ASN A 302 26.02 -11.90 40.88
N PRO A 303 25.06 -12.80 40.59
CA PRO A 303 24.11 -13.30 41.59
C PRO A 303 24.78 -13.88 42.85
N GLU A 304 25.95 -14.51 42.71
CA GLU A 304 26.72 -15.05 43.83
C GLU A 304 27.16 -13.99 44.85
N HIS A 305 27.40 -12.75 44.40
CA HIS A 305 27.77 -11.64 45.29
C HIS A 305 26.55 -11.15 46.06
N VAL A 306 25.37 -11.16 45.42
CA VAL A 306 24.10 -10.85 46.08
C VAL A 306 23.75 -11.94 47.10
N GLU A 307 23.90 -13.22 46.74
CA GLU A 307 23.64 -14.33 47.64
C GLU A 307 24.55 -14.31 48.88
N LYS A 308 25.85 -14.03 48.70
CA LYS A 308 26.79 -13.84 49.81
C LYS A 308 26.40 -12.67 50.70
N ALA A 309 26.01 -11.53 50.12
CA ALA A 309 25.58 -10.36 50.88
C ALA A 309 24.30 -10.63 51.69
N LEU A 310 23.33 -11.34 51.10
CA LEU A 310 22.09 -11.74 51.78
C LEU A 310 22.34 -12.72 52.93
N LYS A 311 23.24 -13.70 52.75
CA LYS A 311 23.64 -14.63 53.82
C LYS A 311 24.34 -13.91 54.97
N GLN A 312 25.27 -13.00 54.67
CA GLN A 312 25.95 -12.20 55.69
C GLN A 312 24.97 -11.31 56.48
N ALA A 313 23.97 -10.72 55.82
CA ALA A 313 22.94 -9.91 56.47
C ALA A 313 21.97 -10.73 57.34
N ALA A 314 21.82 -12.03 57.08
CA ALA A 314 20.97 -12.92 57.88
C ALA A 314 21.68 -13.48 59.13
N GLU A 315 23.02 -13.44 59.17
CA GLU A 315 23.86 -13.90 60.28
C GLU A 315 24.23 -12.80 61.28
N SER A 316 23.89 -11.54 60.98
CA SER A 316 24.09 -10.34 61.81
C SER A 316 22.82 -9.91 62.54
#